data_AF-A0A0S8JGT7-F1
#
_entry.id   AF-A0A0S8JGT7-F1
#
_cell.length_a   1.000
_cell.length_b   1.000
_cell.length_c   1.000
_cell.angle_alpha   90.00
_cell.angle_beta   90.00
_cell.angle_gamma   90.00
#
_symmetry.space_group_name_H-M   'P 1'
#
loop_
_entity.id
_entity.type
_entity.pdbx_description
1 polymer ?
#
loop_
_entity_poly.entity_id
_entity_poly.type
_entity_poly.pdbx_seq_one_letter_code
_entity_poly.pdbx_strand_id
1 'polypeptide(L)'
;TRGVSFDAPMSLAVHLAGAYTLKTKVPLSPRPPGLDGRWPEGGTEEFLQKTRQFVEDTKFAEFFEAHGPLYEEAVRRMKKLVNEDFHLEWFDKFFGARPGTEFHLVLGMLNGGSCYGTRLAVGDTEEIYCILGVWLCDRSGMPRFNRQVLPTVVHEFCHSYANPLVDKHAEELAQAGKRIFPRVKAKMKRMAYSNWRAMMYESVVRACVIRYVMATDGPQLATLAVKKEQKQGFLWIKELSDLLGEYEADRETYPTLESFFPKIVEFFDRYSQASTEPEDVTLESFLRGIEEFLNPPTKRSAD
;
A
#
# COMPACT_ATOMS: atom_id res chain seq x y z
N THR A 1 -16.17 -19.55 -10.04
CA THR A 1 -16.45 -18.24 -9.40
C THR A 1 -15.46 -17.22 -9.96
N ARG A 2 -15.85 -15.96 -10.28
CA ARG A 2 -14.92 -14.93 -10.81
C ARG A 2 -13.97 -14.34 -9.75
N GLY A 3 -13.99 -14.87 -8.53
CA GLY A 3 -13.04 -14.50 -7.48
C GLY A 3 -13.21 -13.11 -6.90
N VAL A 4 -14.41 -12.52 -6.95
CA VAL A 4 -14.74 -11.26 -6.25
C VAL A 4 -14.48 -11.46 -4.75
N SER A 5 -13.36 -10.92 -4.28
CA SER A 5 -12.79 -11.12 -2.94
C SER A 5 -11.73 -10.05 -2.68
N PHE A 6 -11.25 -9.95 -1.44
CA PHE A 6 -10.23 -8.99 -1.03
C PHE A 6 -10.64 -7.54 -1.36
N ASP A 7 -9.87 -6.85 -2.20
CA ASP A 7 -10.03 -5.47 -2.64
C ASP A 7 -11.20 -5.28 -3.63
N ALA A 8 -11.68 -6.32 -4.32
CA ALA A 8 -12.78 -6.17 -5.27
C ALA A 8 -14.08 -5.64 -4.63
N PRO A 9 -14.60 -6.22 -3.51
CA PRO A 9 -15.73 -5.65 -2.79
C PRO A 9 -15.51 -4.20 -2.32
N MET A 10 -14.29 -3.89 -1.88
CA MET A 10 -13.93 -2.56 -1.40
C MET A 10 -13.95 -1.53 -2.53
N SER A 11 -13.48 -1.92 -3.72
CA SER A 11 -13.58 -1.08 -4.91
C SER A 11 -15.03 -0.72 -5.24
N LEU A 12 -15.99 -1.64 -5.09
CA LEU A 12 -17.40 -1.31 -5.27
C LEU A 12 -17.94 -0.43 -4.14
N ALA A 13 -17.60 -0.73 -2.89
CA ALA A 13 -18.11 -0.02 -1.72
C ALA A 13 -17.83 1.49 -1.78
N VAL A 14 -16.64 1.90 -2.21
CA VAL A 14 -16.30 3.34 -2.32
C VAL A 14 -17.07 4.06 -3.43
N HIS A 15 -17.57 3.33 -4.44
CA HIS A 15 -18.45 3.89 -5.48
C HIS A 15 -19.88 4.10 -4.98
N LEU A 16 -20.21 3.74 -3.74
CA LEU A 16 -21.54 3.92 -3.16
C LEU A 16 -21.59 5.14 -2.26
N ALA A 17 -22.70 5.87 -2.29
CA ALA A 17 -22.94 7.07 -1.48
C ALA A 17 -23.28 6.74 -0.01
N GLY A 18 -23.62 5.49 0.29
CA GLY A 18 -23.92 5.06 1.66
C GLY A 18 -24.53 3.65 1.72
N ALA A 19 -24.54 3.08 2.92
CA ALA A 19 -24.95 1.69 3.16
C ALA A 19 -26.47 1.45 3.18
N TYR A 20 -27.28 2.51 3.37
CA TYR A 20 -28.74 2.38 3.50
C TYR A 20 -29.45 2.22 2.15
N THR A 21 -29.10 3.06 1.17
CA THR A 21 -29.76 3.04 -0.15
C THR A 21 -28.88 2.43 -1.24
N LEU A 22 -27.57 2.33 -0.99
CA LEU A 22 -26.57 1.84 -1.95
C LEU A 22 -26.71 2.54 -3.32
N LYS A 23 -27.00 3.85 -3.29
CA LYS A 23 -26.95 4.71 -4.48
C LYS A 23 -25.50 4.86 -4.90
N THR A 24 -25.25 4.86 -6.20
CA THR A 24 -23.91 5.00 -6.76
C THR A 24 -23.51 6.48 -6.82
N LYS A 25 -22.27 6.80 -6.45
CA LYS A 25 -21.67 8.15 -6.60
C LYS A 25 -21.41 8.49 -8.08
N VAL A 26 -21.10 7.48 -8.88
CA VAL A 26 -20.83 7.57 -10.32
C VAL A 26 -21.49 6.41 -11.07
N PRO A 27 -21.77 6.53 -12.39
CA PRO A 27 -22.24 5.40 -13.19
C PRO A 27 -21.25 4.22 -13.15
N LEU A 28 -21.78 3.00 -12.99
CA LEU A 28 -20.97 1.77 -12.98
C LEU A 28 -20.83 1.12 -14.37
N SER A 29 -21.52 1.68 -15.37
CA SER A 29 -21.49 1.26 -16.77
C SER A 29 -21.38 2.49 -17.69
N PRO A 30 -20.33 2.58 -18.56
CA PRO A 30 -19.20 1.66 -18.65
C PRO A 30 -18.39 1.59 -17.34
N ARG A 31 -17.57 0.54 -17.16
CA ARG A 31 -16.80 0.33 -15.91
C ARG A 31 -15.97 1.60 -15.59
N PRO A 32 -16.20 2.27 -14.45
CA PRO A 32 -15.43 3.43 -14.08
C PRO A 32 -14.00 3.06 -13.67
N PRO A 33 -13.03 3.98 -13.80
CA PRO A 33 -11.70 3.79 -13.24
C PRO A 33 -11.76 3.44 -11.74
N GLY A 34 -10.91 2.52 -11.29
CA GLY A 34 -10.86 2.11 -9.89
C GLY A 34 -11.86 1.02 -9.50
N LEU A 35 -12.91 0.75 -10.30
CA LEU A 35 -13.74 -0.44 -10.09
C LEU A 35 -13.00 -1.69 -10.57
N ASP A 36 -12.89 -2.68 -9.68
CA ASP A 36 -12.09 -3.88 -9.97
C ASP A 36 -12.64 -4.70 -11.14
N GLY A 37 -11.74 -5.17 -12.01
CA GLY A 37 -12.08 -5.91 -13.22
C GLY A 37 -12.75 -7.28 -12.99
N ARG A 38 -12.69 -7.82 -11.77
CA ARG A 38 -13.39 -9.06 -11.37
C ARG A 38 -14.90 -8.88 -11.30
N TRP A 39 -15.38 -7.65 -11.15
CA TRP A 39 -16.81 -7.36 -11.26
C TRP A 39 -17.30 -7.58 -12.70
N PRO A 40 -18.22 -8.52 -12.95
CA PRO A 40 -18.75 -8.76 -14.29
C PRO A 40 -19.56 -7.54 -14.77
N GLU A 41 -19.52 -7.28 -16.08
CA GLU A 41 -20.44 -6.34 -16.72
C GLU A 41 -21.88 -6.74 -16.42
N GLY A 42 -22.70 -5.78 -15.99
CA GLY A 42 -24.09 -5.99 -15.56
C GLY A 42 -24.26 -6.67 -14.18
N GLY A 43 -23.36 -7.55 -13.75
CA GLY A 43 -23.54 -8.29 -12.48
C GLY A 43 -23.28 -7.46 -11.22
N THR A 44 -22.67 -6.27 -11.35
CA THR A 44 -22.61 -5.30 -10.25
C THR A 44 -23.99 -4.81 -9.83
N GLU A 45 -24.90 -4.55 -10.78
CA GLU A 45 -26.25 -4.10 -10.45
C GLU A 45 -27.07 -5.23 -9.81
N GLU A 46 -26.95 -6.46 -10.29
CA GLU A 46 -27.61 -7.62 -9.66
C GLU A 46 -27.12 -7.80 -8.20
N PHE A 47 -25.81 -7.67 -7.95
CA PHE A 47 -25.26 -7.72 -6.60
C PHE A 47 -25.81 -6.59 -5.72
N LEU A 48 -25.88 -5.36 -6.23
CA LEU A 48 -26.45 -4.23 -5.49
C LEU A 48 -27.93 -4.43 -5.17
N GLN A 49 -28.73 -4.97 -6.10
CA GLN A 49 -30.14 -5.31 -5.85
C GLN A 49 -30.28 -6.32 -4.71
N LYS A 50 -29.49 -7.40 -4.71
CA LYS A 50 -29.49 -8.37 -3.61
C LYS A 50 -29.00 -7.77 -2.30
N THR A 51 -28.05 -6.84 -2.35
CA THR A 51 -27.54 -6.16 -1.16
C THR A 51 -28.57 -5.19 -0.58
N ARG A 52 -29.35 -4.49 -1.42
CA ARG A 52 -30.49 -3.67 -0.97
C ARG A 52 -31.55 -4.53 -0.27
N GLN A 53 -31.89 -5.68 -0.84
CA GLN A 53 -32.79 -6.63 -0.19
C GLN A 53 -32.23 -7.12 1.16
N PHE A 54 -30.93 -7.42 1.23
CA PHE A 54 -30.27 -7.80 2.48
C PHE A 54 -30.35 -6.69 3.54
N VAL A 55 -30.15 -5.43 3.15
CA VAL A 55 -30.26 -4.27 4.07
C VAL A 55 -31.66 -4.19 4.68
N GLU A 56 -32.71 -4.43 3.87
CA GLU A 56 -34.10 -4.46 4.32
C GLU A 56 -34.39 -5.68 5.20
N ASP A 57 -34.09 -6.90 4.72
CA ASP A 57 -34.39 -8.16 5.38
C ASP A 57 -33.72 -8.30 6.75
N THR A 58 -32.51 -7.75 6.89
CA THR A 58 -31.73 -7.83 8.13
C THR A 58 -31.98 -6.67 9.09
N LYS A 59 -32.84 -5.71 8.71
CA LYS A 59 -33.02 -4.46 9.47
C LYS A 59 -31.67 -3.80 9.76
N PHE A 60 -30.80 -3.72 8.75
CA PHE A 60 -29.42 -3.26 8.91
C PHE A 60 -29.32 -1.91 9.60
N ALA A 61 -30.27 -1.00 9.35
CA ALA A 61 -30.31 0.30 10.02
C ALA A 61 -30.44 0.17 11.54
N GLU A 62 -31.36 -0.66 12.03
CA GLU A 62 -31.54 -0.92 13.46
C GLU A 62 -30.27 -1.54 14.06
N PHE A 63 -29.64 -2.48 13.35
CA PHE A 63 -28.36 -3.07 13.77
C PHE A 63 -27.25 -2.00 13.85
N PHE A 64 -27.10 -1.16 12.83
CA PHE A 64 -26.03 -0.18 12.76
C PHE A 64 -26.19 0.90 13.84
N GLU A 65 -27.41 1.40 14.04
CA GLU A 65 -27.74 2.37 15.08
C GLU A 65 -27.51 1.79 16.49
N ALA A 66 -27.91 0.54 16.75
CA ALA A 66 -27.70 -0.12 18.03
C ALA A 66 -26.21 -0.26 18.41
N HIS A 67 -25.30 -0.25 17.43
CA HIS A 67 -23.85 -0.31 17.64
C HIS A 67 -23.16 1.06 17.53
N GLY A 68 -23.93 2.17 17.44
CA GLY A 68 -23.41 3.54 17.36
C GLY A 68 -22.28 3.86 18.35
N PRO A 69 -22.43 3.58 19.66
CA PRO A 69 -21.38 3.84 20.65
C PRO A 69 -20.04 3.14 20.35
N LEU A 70 -20.07 1.93 19.75
CA LEU A 70 -18.87 1.22 19.35
C LEU A 70 -18.14 1.95 18.22
N TYR A 71 -18.89 2.36 17.19
CA TYR A 71 -18.34 3.04 16.03
C TYR A 71 -17.83 4.45 16.37
N GLU A 72 -18.58 5.20 17.16
CA GLU A 72 -18.20 6.54 17.61
C GLU A 72 -16.92 6.51 18.43
N GLU A 73 -16.78 5.57 19.37
CA GLU A 73 -15.57 5.43 20.17
C GLU A 73 -14.37 5.00 19.31
N ALA A 74 -14.57 4.10 18.34
CA ALA A 74 -13.53 3.72 17.39
C ALA A 74 -13.04 4.92 16.57
N VAL A 75 -13.97 5.71 16.02
CA VAL A 75 -13.67 6.94 15.28
C VAL A 75 -12.97 7.96 16.16
N ARG A 76 -13.44 8.17 17.39
CA ARG A 76 -12.84 9.10 18.34
C ARG A 76 -11.39 8.73 18.66
N ARG A 77 -11.11 7.45 18.92
CA ARG A 77 -9.76 6.94 19.19
C ARG A 77 -8.84 7.05 17.98
N MET A 78 -9.34 6.73 16.79
CA MET A 78 -8.57 6.89 15.55
C MET A 78 -8.27 8.35 15.26
N LYS A 79 -9.27 9.25 15.36
CA LYS A 79 -9.08 10.70 15.20
C LYS A 79 -8.02 11.24 16.15
N LYS A 80 -8.03 10.80 17.41
CA LYS A 80 -6.99 11.17 18.36
C LYS A 80 -5.60 10.78 17.85
N LEU A 81 -5.41 9.51 17.46
CA LEU A 81 -4.14 9.03 16.92
C LEU A 81 -3.70 9.80 15.68
N VAL A 82 -4.60 10.02 14.72
CA VAL A 82 -4.31 10.75 13.48
C VAL A 82 -3.89 12.19 13.78
N ASN A 83 -4.61 12.89 14.65
CA ASN A 83 -4.30 14.28 14.99
C ASN A 83 -2.97 14.43 15.76
N GLU A 84 -2.57 13.42 16.53
CA GLU A 84 -1.34 13.45 17.33
C GLU A 84 -0.12 13.00 16.51
N ASP A 85 -0.27 11.99 15.67
CA ASP A 85 0.87 11.20 15.18
C ASP A 85 0.91 11.02 13.65
N PHE A 86 -0.15 11.36 12.90
CA PHE A 86 -0.18 11.15 11.45
C PHE A 86 0.17 12.41 10.65
N HIS A 87 1.29 12.33 9.93
CA HIS A 87 1.81 13.38 9.07
C HIS A 87 1.23 13.34 7.65
N LEU A 88 0.01 13.86 7.46
CA LEU A 88 -0.64 13.92 6.15
C LEU A 88 0.13 14.80 5.15
N GLU A 89 0.74 15.88 5.64
CA GLU A 89 1.55 16.82 4.84
C GLU A 89 2.77 16.17 4.18
N TRP A 90 3.19 14.99 4.68
CA TRP A 90 4.25 14.22 4.05
C TRP A 90 3.86 13.77 2.64
N PHE A 91 2.59 13.49 2.36
CA PHE A 91 2.16 13.04 1.03
C PHE A 91 2.38 14.10 -0.05
N ASP A 92 2.03 15.36 0.21
CA ASP A 92 2.28 16.44 -0.75
C ASP A 92 3.77 16.72 -0.91
N LYS A 93 4.53 16.69 0.19
CA LYS A 93 5.99 16.83 0.14
C LYS A 93 6.60 15.69 -0.66
N PHE A 94 6.18 14.44 -0.44
CA PHE A 94 6.79 13.25 -1.03
C PHE A 94 6.32 12.98 -2.44
N PHE A 95 5.03 13.05 -2.77
CA PHE A 95 4.51 12.72 -4.11
C PHE A 95 4.33 13.94 -5.02
N GLY A 96 4.34 15.15 -4.45
CA GLY A 96 3.90 16.37 -5.09
C GLY A 96 2.44 16.67 -4.75
N ALA A 97 2.10 17.96 -4.65
CA ALA A 97 0.77 18.40 -4.27
C ALA A 97 -0.28 17.98 -5.31
N ARG A 98 -1.44 17.49 -4.84
CA ARG A 98 -2.57 17.12 -5.68
C ARG A 98 -3.84 17.86 -5.25
N PRO A 99 -4.03 19.11 -5.70
CA PRO A 99 -5.23 19.89 -5.39
C PRO A 99 -6.51 19.12 -5.75
N GLY A 100 -7.53 19.20 -4.90
CA GLY A 100 -8.79 18.46 -5.11
C GLY A 100 -8.72 16.98 -4.69
N THR A 101 -7.69 16.56 -3.95
CA THR A 101 -7.63 15.21 -3.35
C THR A 101 -8.20 15.21 -1.94
N GLU A 102 -9.10 14.28 -1.65
CA GLU A 102 -9.64 14.04 -0.31
C GLU A 102 -9.15 12.71 0.25
N PHE A 103 -8.62 12.71 1.47
CA PHE A 103 -8.19 11.49 2.16
C PHE A 103 -9.29 10.95 3.07
N HIS A 104 -9.69 9.71 2.84
CA HIS A 104 -10.73 9.02 3.58
C HIS A 104 -10.14 7.82 4.34
N LEU A 105 -10.04 7.92 5.67
CA LEU A 105 -9.67 6.80 6.54
C LEU A 105 -10.94 6.13 7.08
N VAL A 106 -11.26 4.96 6.56
CA VAL A 106 -12.46 4.19 6.90
C VAL A 106 -12.08 3.01 7.80
N LEU A 107 -12.78 2.87 8.92
CA LEU A 107 -12.57 1.75 9.84
C LEU A 107 -13.39 0.52 9.38
N GLY A 108 -12.70 -0.46 8.83
CA GLY A 108 -13.24 -1.76 8.44
C GLY A 108 -13.48 -2.65 9.66
N MET A 109 -14.54 -2.34 10.42
CA MET A 109 -14.87 -3.00 11.69
C MET A 109 -15.07 -4.53 11.58
N LEU A 110 -15.32 -5.04 10.37
CA LEU A 110 -15.52 -6.47 10.08
C LEU A 110 -14.40 -7.08 9.22
N ASN A 111 -13.34 -6.34 8.91
CA ASN A 111 -12.26 -6.81 8.03
C ASN A 111 -11.14 -7.56 8.77
N GLY A 112 -11.19 -7.61 10.10
CA GLY A 112 -10.10 -8.13 10.92
C GLY A 112 -8.79 -7.39 10.61
N GLY A 113 -7.73 -8.13 10.30
CA GLY A 113 -6.43 -7.54 9.93
C GLY A 113 -6.31 -7.07 8.48
N SER A 114 -7.35 -7.24 7.65
CA SER A 114 -7.26 -6.93 6.22
C SER A 114 -7.49 -5.44 5.96
N CYS A 115 -6.58 -4.82 5.23
CA CYS A 115 -6.61 -3.40 4.89
C CYS A 115 -6.59 -3.23 3.38
N TYR A 116 -7.17 -2.13 2.88
CA TYR A 116 -7.31 -1.90 1.44
C TYR A 116 -7.18 -0.43 1.06
N GLY A 117 -6.29 -0.15 0.11
CA GLY A 117 -6.11 1.12 -0.56
C GLY A 117 -6.90 1.17 -1.86
N THR A 118 -7.72 2.20 -2.05
CA THR A 118 -8.44 2.42 -3.30
C THR A 118 -8.68 3.91 -3.54
N ARG A 119 -9.18 4.25 -4.72
CA ARG A 119 -9.51 5.62 -5.10
C ARG A 119 -10.75 5.70 -5.97
N LEU A 120 -11.37 6.87 -5.95
CA LEU A 120 -12.53 7.19 -6.78
C LEU A 120 -12.42 8.64 -7.26
N ALA A 121 -12.61 8.86 -8.56
CA ALA A 121 -12.81 10.20 -9.09
C ALA A 121 -14.31 10.55 -9.08
N VAL A 122 -14.68 11.69 -8.49
CA VAL A 122 -16.04 12.22 -8.44
C VAL A 122 -16.02 13.68 -8.88
N GLY A 123 -16.45 13.95 -10.12
CA GLY A 123 -16.31 15.27 -10.72
C GLY A 123 -14.84 15.70 -10.78
N ASP A 124 -14.52 16.87 -10.24
CA ASP A 124 -13.16 17.41 -10.17
C ASP A 124 -12.40 16.98 -8.90
N THR A 125 -13.01 16.14 -8.04
CA THR A 125 -12.41 15.64 -6.79
C THR A 125 -11.90 14.21 -6.97
N GLU A 126 -10.72 13.91 -6.43
CA GLU A 126 -10.24 12.53 -6.26
C GLU A 126 -10.34 12.15 -4.78
N GLU A 127 -11.19 11.19 -4.45
CA GLU A 127 -11.24 10.58 -3.14
C GLU A 127 -10.24 9.42 -3.08
N ILE A 128 -9.31 9.44 -2.13
CA ILE A 128 -8.39 8.32 -1.85
C ILE A 128 -8.68 7.71 -0.50
N TYR A 129 -8.70 6.39 -0.45
CA TYR A 129 -9.20 5.63 0.68
C TYR A 129 -8.11 4.76 1.30
N CYS A 130 -8.05 4.79 2.62
CA CYS A 130 -7.52 3.71 3.43
C CYS A 130 -8.70 3.05 4.16
N ILE A 131 -9.05 1.82 3.78
CA ILE A 131 -10.01 1.00 4.50
C ILE A 131 -9.21 0.14 5.47
N LEU A 132 -9.01 0.65 6.68
CA LEU A 132 -8.18 0.03 7.71
C LEU A 132 -8.99 -1.04 8.44
N GLY A 133 -8.55 -2.29 8.37
CA GLY A 133 -9.11 -3.35 9.20
C GLY A 133 -8.93 -3.07 10.70
N VAL A 134 -9.89 -3.50 11.51
CA VAL A 134 -9.83 -3.36 12.97
C VAL A 134 -9.67 -4.75 13.60
N TRP A 135 -8.51 -5.00 14.20
CA TRP A 135 -8.17 -6.30 14.80
C TRP A 135 -7.68 -6.25 16.25
N LEU A 136 -7.39 -5.05 16.78
CA LEU A 136 -6.92 -4.86 18.15
C LEU A 136 -8.04 -4.30 19.02
N CYS A 137 -8.31 -4.99 20.13
CA CYS A 137 -9.22 -4.53 21.16
C CYS A 137 -8.48 -4.33 22.49
N ASP A 138 -8.99 -3.44 23.33
CA ASP A 138 -8.61 -3.35 24.73
C ASP A 138 -9.29 -4.45 25.57
N ARG A 139 -9.03 -4.44 26.89
CA ARG A 139 -9.60 -5.44 27.81
C ARG A 139 -11.12 -5.39 27.92
N SER A 140 -11.75 -4.29 27.52
CA SER A 140 -13.21 -4.14 27.50
C SER A 140 -13.82 -4.56 26.16
N GLY A 141 -13.01 -5.01 25.20
CA GLY A 141 -13.46 -5.39 23.86
C GLY A 141 -13.56 -4.22 22.88
N MET A 142 -13.14 -3.01 23.28
CA MET A 142 -13.25 -1.82 22.43
C MET A 142 -12.04 -1.67 21.50
N PRO A 143 -12.23 -1.24 20.24
CA PRO A 143 -11.16 -1.01 19.28
C PRO A 143 -10.05 -0.13 19.85
N ARG A 144 -8.80 -0.54 19.63
CA ARG A 144 -7.62 0.17 20.09
C ARG A 144 -6.68 0.44 18.92
N PHE A 145 -6.24 1.68 18.82
CA PHE A 145 -5.26 2.12 17.85
C PHE A 145 -4.04 2.68 18.57
N ASN A 146 -2.86 2.43 18.03
CA ASN A 146 -1.61 3.01 18.50
C ASN A 146 -0.74 3.32 17.27
N ARG A 147 0.38 4.03 17.47
CA ARG A 147 1.29 4.46 16.39
C ARG A 147 1.70 3.35 15.41
N GLN A 148 1.72 2.08 15.83
CA GLN A 148 2.10 0.96 14.97
C GLN A 148 1.12 0.69 13.82
N VAL A 149 -0.10 1.25 13.85
CA VAL A 149 -1.04 1.13 12.71
C VAL A 149 -0.76 2.14 11.61
N LEU A 150 -0.08 3.25 11.91
CA LEU A 150 0.13 4.35 10.96
C LEU A 150 0.92 3.94 9.71
N PRO A 151 1.98 3.11 9.78
CA PRO A 151 2.62 2.60 8.57
C PRO A 151 1.67 1.83 7.64
N THR A 152 0.62 1.19 8.19
CA THR A 152 -0.42 0.52 7.38
C THR A 152 -1.36 1.55 6.75
N VAL A 153 -1.74 2.59 7.48
CA VAL A 153 -2.53 3.70 6.92
C VAL A 153 -1.79 4.36 5.75
N VAL A 154 -0.49 4.63 5.94
CA VAL A 154 0.37 5.16 4.87
C VAL A 154 0.46 4.21 3.69
N HIS A 155 0.65 2.91 3.95
CA HIS A 155 0.69 1.87 2.92
C HIS A 155 -0.55 1.92 2.02
N GLU A 156 -1.75 1.94 2.61
CA GLU A 156 -2.98 1.93 1.83
C GLU A 156 -3.15 3.22 1.02
N PHE A 157 -2.84 4.39 1.57
CA PHE A 157 -2.87 5.62 0.80
C PHE A 157 -1.82 5.64 -0.33
N CYS A 158 -0.64 5.07 -0.11
CA CYS A 158 0.41 5.00 -1.12
C CYS A 158 -0.02 4.21 -2.37
N HIS A 159 -0.94 3.24 -2.28
CA HIS A 159 -1.46 2.56 -3.47
C HIS A 159 -2.07 3.51 -4.49
N SER A 160 -2.77 4.56 -4.05
CA SER A 160 -3.40 5.56 -4.93
C SER A 160 -2.40 6.43 -5.70
N TYR A 161 -1.14 6.47 -5.24
CA TYR A 161 -0.05 7.19 -5.89
C TYR A 161 0.87 6.27 -6.68
N ALA A 162 1.26 5.12 -6.11
CA ALA A 162 2.27 4.23 -6.68
C ALA A 162 1.72 3.32 -7.77
N ASN A 163 0.52 2.75 -7.59
CA ASN A 163 -0.02 1.78 -8.55
C ASN A 163 -0.21 2.39 -9.95
N PRO A 164 -0.73 3.63 -10.12
CA PRO A 164 -0.85 4.24 -11.44
C PRO A 164 0.49 4.42 -12.15
N LEU A 165 1.57 4.68 -11.41
CA LEU A 165 2.92 4.82 -11.98
C LEU A 165 3.47 3.46 -12.42
N VAL A 166 3.31 2.42 -11.60
CA VAL A 166 3.65 1.05 -12.00
C VAL A 166 2.84 0.62 -13.23
N ASP A 167 1.57 1.03 -13.32
CA ASP A 167 0.72 0.73 -14.48
C ASP A 167 1.21 1.43 -15.74
N LYS A 168 1.56 2.71 -15.63
CA LYS A 168 2.11 3.53 -16.72
C LYS A 168 3.42 2.94 -17.27
N HIS A 169 4.25 2.39 -16.39
CA HIS A 169 5.56 1.80 -16.72
C HIS A 169 5.53 0.26 -16.77
N ALA A 170 4.34 -0.36 -16.88
CA ALA A 170 4.19 -1.81 -16.77
C ALA A 170 4.95 -2.57 -17.85
N GLU A 171 5.02 -2.03 -19.08
CA GLU A 171 5.76 -2.63 -20.19
C GLU A 171 7.26 -2.68 -19.90
N GLU A 172 7.83 -1.57 -19.42
CA GLU A 172 9.25 -1.45 -19.08
C GLU A 172 9.63 -2.32 -17.87
N LEU A 173 8.74 -2.40 -16.87
CA LEU A 173 8.95 -3.24 -15.68
C LEU A 173 8.75 -4.74 -15.93
N ALA A 174 8.06 -5.12 -17.01
CA ALA A 174 7.61 -6.50 -17.21
C ALA A 174 8.77 -7.51 -17.26
N GLN A 175 9.87 -7.16 -17.93
CA GLN A 175 11.02 -8.07 -18.07
C GLN A 175 11.68 -8.32 -16.70
N ALA A 176 12.00 -7.26 -15.96
CA ALA A 176 12.57 -7.36 -14.62
C ALA A 176 11.64 -8.12 -13.67
N GLY A 177 10.36 -7.76 -13.65
CA GLY A 177 9.36 -8.42 -12.80
C GLY A 177 9.22 -9.91 -13.08
N LYS A 178 9.20 -10.32 -14.35
CA LYS A 178 9.14 -11.74 -14.74
C LYS A 178 10.40 -12.52 -14.38
N ARG A 179 11.57 -11.88 -14.30
CA ARG A 179 12.82 -12.50 -13.83
C ARG A 179 12.87 -12.63 -12.30
N ILE A 180 12.41 -11.62 -11.57
CA ILE A 180 12.48 -11.57 -10.11
C ILE A 180 11.39 -12.43 -9.47
N PHE A 181 10.14 -12.33 -9.93
CA PHE A 181 8.99 -12.94 -9.27
C PHE A 181 9.11 -14.45 -9.01
N PRO A 182 9.58 -15.29 -9.97
CA PRO A 182 9.72 -16.74 -9.73
C PRO A 182 10.55 -17.09 -8.49
N ARG A 183 11.53 -16.26 -8.14
CA ARG A 183 12.49 -16.50 -7.05
C ARG A 183 11.88 -16.23 -5.67
N VAL A 184 10.97 -15.27 -5.60
CA VAL A 184 10.27 -14.88 -4.36
C VAL A 184 8.82 -15.38 -4.32
N LYS A 185 8.37 -16.07 -5.37
CA LYS A 185 6.98 -16.52 -5.58
C LYS A 185 6.37 -17.22 -4.38
N ALA A 186 7.13 -18.07 -3.69
CA ALA A 186 6.64 -18.78 -2.52
C ALA A 186 6.27 -17.83 -1.38
N LYS A 187 7.07 -16.79 -1.13
CA LYS A 187 6.76 -15.75 -0.13
C LYS A 187 5.61 -14.86 -0.60
N MET A 188 5.66 -14.41 -1.86
CA MET A 188 4.63 -13.56 -2.47
C MET A 188 3.24 -14.19 -2.40
N LYS A 189 3.11 -15.49 -2.75
CA LYS A 189 1.83 -16.20 -2.67
C LYS A 189 1.23 -16.28 -1.27
N ARG A 190 2.05 -16.33 -0.21
CA ARG A 190 1.55 -16.32 1.18
C ARG A 190 0.92 -14.98 1.57
N MET A 191 1.24 -13.92 0.84
CA MET A 191 0.64 -12.59 0.97
C MET A 191 -0.41 -12.34 -0.12
N ALA A 192 -0.90 -13.40 -0.80
CA ALA A 192 -1.85 -13.34 -1.92
C ALA A 192 -1.34 -12.60 -3.18
N TYR A 193 -0.03 -12.29 -3.28
CA TYR A 193 0.55 -11.70 -4.48
C TYR A 193 0.85 -12.80 -5.52
N SER A 194 0.03 -12.86 -6.55
CA SER A 194 0.00 -13.97 -7.51
C SER A 194 0.87 -13.76 -8.75
N ASN A 195 1.34 -12.54 -9.01
CA ASN A 195 2.07 -12.18 -10.22
C ASN A 195 3.11 -11.06 -9.97
N TRP A 196 3.97 -10.83 -10.97
CA TRP A 196 5.05 -9.85 -10.90
C TRP A 196 4.54 -8.41 -10.77
N ARG A 197 3.37 -8.08 -11.33
CA ARG A 197 2.80 -6.72 -11.29
C ARG A 197 2.37 -6.37 -9.86
N ALA A 198 1.70 -7.31 -9.18
CA ALA A 198 1.40 -7.19 -7.74
C ALA A 198 2.67 -7.00 -6.91
N MET A 199 3.73 -7.77 -7.19
CA MET A 199 5.03 -7.59 -6.53
C MET A 199 5.63 -6.19 -6.78
N MET A 200 5.48 -5.62 -7.97
CA MET A 200 5.96 -4.27 -8.27
C MET A 200 5.16 -3.18 -7.56
N TYR A 201 3.83 -3.26 -7.53
CA TYR A 201 2.99 -2.35 -6.74
C TYR A 201 3.46 -2.31 -5.28
N GLU A 202 3.56 -3.49 -4.69
CA GLU A 202 3.95 -3.66 -3.29
C GLU A 202 5.37 -3.18 -3.03
N SER A 203 6.30 -3.39 -3.97
CA SER A 203 7.68 -2.94 -3.81
C SER A 203 7.77 -1.42 -3.69
N VAL A 204 7.10 -0.69 -4.58
CA VAL A 204 7.12 0.77 -4.56
C VAL A 204 6.40 1.29 -3.33
N VAL A 205 5.20 0.77 -3.02
CA VAL A 205 4.43 1.16 -1.83
C VAL A 205 5.22 0.93 -0.54
N ARG A 206 5.84 -0.23 -0.37
CA ARG A 206 6.62 -0.56 0.82
C ARG A 206 7.86 0.30 0.96
N ALA A 207 8.50 0.67 -0.16
CA ALA A 207 9.62 1.60 -0.14
C ALA A 207 9.16 3.00 0.31
N CYS A 208 8.02 3.49 -0.19
CA CYS A 208 7.42 4.75 0.27
C CYS A 208 7.12 4.74 1.78
N VAL A 209 6.61 3.62 2.32
CA VAL A 209 6.36 3.47 3.77
C VAL A 209 7.68 3.56 4.56
N ILE A 210 8.77 2.97 4.06
CA ILE A 210 10.08 3.08 4.72
C ILE A 210 10.57 4.53 4.72
N ARG A 211 10.34 5.29 3.63
CA ARG A 211 10.64 6.73 3.57
C ARG A 211 9.81 7.53 4.56
N TYR A 212 8.52 7.23 4.69
CA TYR A 212 7.66 7.84 5.70
C TYR A 212 8.18 7.59 7.12
N VAL A 213 8.51 6.34 7.44
CA VAL A 213 9.07 5.96 8.76
C VAL A 213 10.42 6.65 8.98
N MET A 214 11.28 6.73 7.96
CA MET A 214 12.53 7.49 8.05
C MET A 214 12.28 8.96 8.42
N ALA A 215 11.31 9.60 7.79
CA ALA A 215 11.00 11.02 8.00
C ALA A 215 10.34 11.31 9.36
N THR A 216 9.55 10.38 9.89
CA THR A 216 8.69 10.62 11.07
C THR A 216 9.21 9.95 12.35
N ASP A 217 9.83 8.78 12.21
CA ASP A 217 10.23 7.90 13.31
C ASP A 217 11.76 7.70 13.35
N GLY A 218 12.48 8.12 12.31
CA GLY A 218 13.93 8.14 12.23
C GLY A 218 14.59 6.85 11.73
N PRO A 219 15.93 6.89 11.55
CA PRO A 219 16.68 5.85 10.82
C PRO A 219 16.69 4.48 11.50
N GLN A 220 16.58 4.43 12.83
CA GLN A 220 16.55 3.17 13.57
C GLN A 220 15.27 2.38 13.25
N LEU A 221 14.11 3.04 13.28
CA LEU A 221 12.82 2.42 12.98
C LEU A 221 12.70 2.12 11.47
N ALA A 222 13.23 2.97 10.60
CA ALA A 222 13.32 2.70 9.16
C ALA A 222 14.16 1.43 8.87
N THR A 223 15.28 1.24 9.58
CA THR A 223 16.11 0.03 9.44
C THR A 223 15.36 -1.23 9.87
N LEU A 224 14.53 -1.15 10.92
CA LEU A 224 13.69 -2.27 11.34
C LEU A 224 12.59 -2.57 10.31
N ALA A 225 12.00 -1.54 9.71
CA ALA A 225 11.04 -1.69 8.61
C ALA A 225 11.67 -2.40 7.40
N VAL A 226 12.86 -1.97 6.96
CA VAL A 226 13.62 -2.66 5.89
C VAL A 226 13.80 -4.14 6.20
N LYS A 227 14.29 -4.48 7.41
CA LYS A 227 14.51 -5.88 7.81
C LYS A 227 13.21 -6.70 7.81
N LYS A 228 12.08 -6.09 8.18
CA LYS A 228 10.76 -6.74 8.13
C LYS A 228 10.35 -7.06 6.70
N GLU A 229 10.51 -6.10 5.78
CA GLU A 229 10.15 -6.27 4.36
C GLU A 229 11.04 -7.31 3.64
N GLN A 230 12.34 -7.32 3.94
CA GLN A 230 13.26 -8.36 3.44
C GLN A 230 12.85 -9.76 3.93
N LYS A 231 12.45 -9.89 5.20
CA LYS A 231 11.91 -11.17 5.73
C LYS A 231 10.63 -11.60 5.00
N GLN A 232 9.79 -10.65 4.55
CA GLN A 232 8.61 -10.90 3.74
C GLN A 232 8.93 -11.25 2.27
N GLY A 233 10.17 -11.05 1.83
CA GLY A 233 10.65 -11.45 0.51
C GLY A 233 10.94 -10.30 -0.46
N PHE A 234 10.80 -9.05 -0.02
CA PHE A 234 11.22 -7.88 -0.77
C PHE A 234 12.71 -7.62 -0.54
N LEU A 235 13.56 -8.44 -1.16
CA LEU A 235 15.00 -8.45 -0.87
C LEU A 235 15.69 -7.12 -1.25
N TRP A 236 15.20 -6.47 -2.31
CA TRP A 236 15.67 -5.19 -2.87
C TRP A 236 15.20 -3.95 -2.12
N ILE A 237 14.42 -4.11 -1.06
CA ILE A 237 13.66 -2.99 -0.48
C ILE A 237 14.55 -1.93 0.16
N LYS A 238 15.74 -2.32 0.65
CA LYS A 238 16.71 -1.38 1.21
C LYS A 238 17.19 -0.45 0.11
N GLU A 239 17.69 -1.02 -0.98
CA GLU A 239 18.28 -0.30 -2.09
C GLU A 239 17.22 0.55 -2.82
N LEU A 240 15.99 0.04 -2.94
CA LEU A 240 14.87 0.81 -3.48
C LEU A 240 14.51 2.00 -2.57
N SER A 241 14.51 1.82 -1.24
CA SER A 241 14.30 2.91 -0.29
C SER A 241 15.46 3.92 -0.28
N ASP A 242 16.70 3.47 -0.48
CA ASP A 242 17.85 4.37 -0.59
C ASP A 242 17.75 5.21 -1.88
N LEU A 243 17.34 4.60 -2.99
CA LEU A 243 17.06 5.29 -4.25
C LEU A 243 15.94 6.33 -4.11
N LEU A 244 14.87 6.03 -3.36
CA LEU A 244 13.85 7.04 -3.04
C LEU A 244 14.38 8.14 -2.11
N GLY A 245 15.46 7.91 -1.38
CA GLY A 245 16.17 8.96 -0.64
C GLY A 245 16.93 9.92 -1.57
N GLU A 246 17.49 9.43 -2.67
CA GLU A 246 18.09 10.29 -3.72
C GLU A 246 17.02 11.17 -4.38
N TYR A 247 15.84 10.59 -4.64
CA TYR A 247 14.66 11.33 -5.10
C TYR A 247 14.32 12.50 -4.16
N GLU A 248 14.23 12.23 -2.86
CA GLU A 248 13.92 13.26 -1.86
C GLU A 248 15.00 14.35 -1.76
N ALA A 249 16.25 14.03 -2.08
CA ALA A 249 17.37 14.98 -2.01
C ALA A 249 17.44 15.92 -3.22
N ASP A 250 16.87 15.56 -4.37
CA ASP A 250 16.93 16.34 -5.62
C ASP A 250 15.53 16.63 -6.18
N ARG A 251 14.75 17.41 -5.41
CA ARG A 251 13.36 17.75 -5.77
C ARG A 251 13.24 18.86 -6.81
N GLU A 252 14.31 19.58 -7.09
CA GLU A 252 14.36 20.53 -8.21
C GLU A 252 14.33 19.80 -9.54
N THR A 253 15.14 18.74 -9.69
CA THR A 253 15.13 17.88 -10.88
C THR A 253 13.92 16.95 -10.89
N TYR A 254 13.53 16.45 -9.71
CA TYR A 254 12.45 15.48 -9.56
C TYR A 254 11.33 16.01 -8.66
N PRO A 255 10.44 16.88 -9.17
CA PRO A 255 9.38 17.47 -8.35
C PRO A 255 8.32 16.47 -7.89
N THR A 256 8.15 15.33 -8.56
CA THR A 256 7.14 14.30 -8.24
C THR A 256 7.73 12.89 -8.36
N LEU A 257 7.09 11.89 -7.74
CA LEU A 257 7.54 10.50 -7.88
C LEU A 257 7.42 10.05 -9.34
N GLU A 258 6.46 10.58 -10.09
CA GLU A 258 6.28 10.31 -11.51
C GLU A 258 7.50 10.73 -12.34
N SER A 259 8.08 11.91 -12.09
CA SER A 259 9.26 12.36 -12.83
C SER A 259 10.52 11.56 -12.47
N PHE A 260 10.56 10.92 -11.29
CA PHE A 260 11.65 10.05 -10.86
C PHE A 260 11.46 8.58 -11.26
N PHE A 261 10.24 8.16 -11.62
CA PHE A 261 9.90 6.76 -11.85
C PHE A 261 10.77 6.04 -12.89
N PRO A 262 11.29 6.69 -13.96
CA PRO A 262 12.26 6.05 -14.87
C PRO A 262 13.51 5.49 -14.15
N LYS A 263 13.99 6.12 -13.07
CA LYS A 263 15.10 5.56 -12.27
C LYS A 263 14.71 4.31 -11.49
N ILE A 264 13.44 4.18 -11.10
CA ILE A 264 12.91 2.96 -10.46
C ILE A 264 12.86 1.82 -11.49
N VAL A 265 12.47 2.11 -12.73
CA VAL A 265 12.52 1.15 -13.84
C VAL A 265 13.96 0.67 -14.06
N GLU A 266 14.92 1.59 -14.21
CA GLU A 266 16.34 1.27 -14.37
C GLU A 266 16.89 0.44 -13.20
N PHE A 267 16.51 0.79 -11.97
CA PHE A 267 16.86 0.03 -10.78
C PHE A 267 16.42 -1.43 -10.87
N PHE A 268 15.17 -1.68 -11.22
CA PHE A 268 14.65 -3.05 -11.32
C PHE A 268 15.27 -3.82 -12.48
N ASP A 269 15.55 -3.17 -13.61
CA ASP A 269 16.26 -3.82 -14.72
C ASP A 269 17.66 -4.29 -14.25
N ARG A 270 18.46 -3.39 -13.68
CA ARG A 270 19.78 -3.72 -13.11
C ARG A 270 19.71 -4.80 -12.04
N TYR A 271 18.79 -4.68 -11.08
CA TYR A 271 18.61 -5.67 -10.01
C TYR A 271 18.28 -7.05 -10.58
N SER A 272 17.42 -7.11 -11.61
CA SER A 272 17.02 -8.36 -12.23
C SER A 272 18.16 -9.06 -12.94
N GLN A 273 19.13 -8.31 -13.48
CA GLN A 273 20.31 -8.81 -14.19
C GLN A 273 21.40 -9.27 -13.23
N ALA A 274 21.74 -8.45 -12.21
CA ALA A 274 22.73 -8.82 -11.19
C ALA A 274 22.33 -10.10 -10.44
N SER A 275 21.03 -10.31 -10.28
CA SER A 275 20.53 -11.53 -9.64
C SER A 275 20.65 -12.77 -10.55
N THR A 276 20.97 -12.67 -11.85
CA THR A 276 21.01 -13.84 -12.77
C THR A 276 22.24 -14.73 -12.66
N GLU A 277 23.27 -14.34 -11.91
CA GLU A 277 24.35 -15.28 -11.58
C GLU A 277 23.93 -16.18 -10.41
N PRO A 278 24.14 -17.50 -10.50
CA PRO A 278 23.93 -18.41 -9.38
C PRO A 278 25.06 -18.17 -8.39
N GLU A 279 24.93 -17.14 -7.56
CA GLU A 279 25.68 -17.12 -6.31
C GLU A 279 25.00 -18.12 -5.38
N ASP A 280 25.65 -19.28 -5.22
CA ASP A 280 25.66 -20.00 -3.96
C ASP A 280 26.12 -19.01 -2.87
N VAL A 281 25.19 -18.19 -2.38
CA VAL A 281 25.38 -17.43 -1.15
C VAL A 281 25.28 -18.44 -0.02
N THR A 282 26.36 -19.21 0.14
CA THR A 282 26.64 -19.89 1.39
C THR A 282 26.81 -18.82 2.46
N LEU A 283 26.38 -19.14 3.69
CA LEU A 283 26.42 -18.26 4.85
C LEU A 283 27.83 -17.61 5.03
N GLU A 284 28.87 -18.28 4.55
CA GLU A 284 30.26 -17.81 4.55
C GLU A 284 30.52 -16.58 3.67
N SER A 285 29.92 -16.46 2.48
CA SER A 285 30.16 -15.29 1.60
C SER A 285 29.49 -14.02 2.14
N PHE A 286 28.32 -14.18 2.75
CA PHE A 286 27.62 -13.10 3.46
C PHE A 286 28.38 -12.64 4.70
N LEU A 287 28.95 -13.58 5.46
CA LEU A 287 29.77 -13.26 6.64
C LEU A 287 31.10 -12.59 6.26
N ARG A 288 31.75 -13.01 5.16
CA ARG A 288 32.98 -12.40 4.66
C ARG A 288 32.76 -10.94 4.22
N GLY A 289 31.65 -10.63 3.57
CA GLY A 289 31.31 -9.25 3.19
C GLY A 289 31.03 -8.34 4.41
N ILE A 290 30.50 -8.89 5.50
CA ILE A 290 30.33 -8.16 6.76
C ILE A 290 31.69 -7.92 7.44
N GLU A 291 32.59 -8.90 7.41
CA GLU A 291 33.94 -8.78 8.00
C GLU A 291 34.81 -7.73 7.29
N GLU A 292 34.77 -7.69 5.95
CA GLU A 292 35.48 -6.68 5.14
C GLU A 292 34.91 -5.27 5.31
N PHE A 293 33.60 -5.15 5.57
CA PHE A 293 32.95 -3.87 5.88
C PHE A 293 33.28 -3.36 7.28
N LEU A 294 33.43 -4.25 8.26
CA LEU A 294 33.78 -3.90 9.63
C LEU A 294 35.28 -3.62 9.82
N ASN A 295 36.14 -4.23 9.00
CA ASN A 295 37.59 -4.04 9.02
C ASN A 295 38.12 -3.67 7.62
N PRO A 296 37.88 -2.44 7.14
CA PRO A 296 38.39 -2.03 5.84
C PRO A 296 39.93 -2.00 5.86
N PRO A 297 40.62 -2.50 4.82
CA PRO A 297 42.07 -2.54 4.79
C PRO A 297 42.63 -1.11 4.84
N THR A 298 43.49 -0.85 5.83
CA THR A 298 44.22 0.41 5.94
C THR A 298 45.11 0.59 4.72
N LYS A 299 44.90 1.67 3.97
CA LYS A 299 45.81 2.10 2.89
C LYS A 299 47.22 2.20 3.44
N ARG A 300 48.14 1.34 2.98
CA ARG A 300 49.58 1.61 3.10
C ARG A 300 49.87 2.83 2.24
N SER A 301 50.40 3.88 2.87
CA SER A 301 51.06 4.98 2.16
C SER A 301 52.19 4.40 1.32
N ALA A 302 52.14 4.64 0.02
CA ALA A 302 53.28 4.43 -0.86
C ALA A 302 54.18 5.66 -0.72
N ASP A 303 55.42 5.42 -0.29
CA ASP A 303 56.58 6.24 -0.69
C ASP A 303 56.87 6.02 -2.18
#